data_AF-A0A4R2HRE2-F1
#
_entry.id   AF-A0A4R2HRE2-F1
#
_cell.length_a   1.000
_cell.length_b   1.000
_cell.length_c   1.000
_cell.angle_alpha   90.00
_cell.angle_beta   90.00
_cell.angle_gamma   90.00
#
_symmetry.space_group_name_H-M   'P 1'
#
loop_
_entity.id
_entity.type
_entity.pdbx_description
1 polymer ?
#
loop_
_entity_poly.entity_id
_entity_poly.type
_entity_poly.pdbx_seq_one_letter_code
_entity_poly.pdbx_strand_id
1 'polypeptide(L)' 'MCVGFKAGTGNAHSLTNETSEDVIYLEIGDRTEGDEVNYPDDDLRANFIGGAWVFSHKDGTPF' A
#
# COMPACT_ATOMS: atom_id res chain seq x y z
N MET A 1 10.71 4.75 18.08
CA MET A 1 9.42 4.04 18.00
C MET A 1 9.41 3.28 16.68
N CYS A 2 8.89 2.05 16.63
CA CYS A 2 8.70 1.29 15.40
C CYS A 2 7.29 0.70 15.38
N VAL A 3 6.74 0.53 14.18
CA VAL A 3 5.44 -0.11 13.94
C VAL A 3 5.64 -1.16 12.84
N GLY A 4 4.90 -2.26 12.92
CA GLY A 4 4.98 -3.35 11.95
C GLY A 4 3.60 -3.68 11.39
N PHE A 5 3.56 -3.96 10.09
CA PHE A 5 2.35 -4.28 9.37
C PHE A 5 2.50 -5.68 8.77
N LYS A 6 1.99 -6.69 9.49
CA LYS A 6 2.05 -8.07 9.01
C LYS A 6 1.20 -8.22 7.74
N ALA A 7 1.79 -8.81 6.70
CA ALA A 7 1.10 -9.11 5.44
C ALA A 7 -0.19 -9.91 5.66
N GLY A 8 -1.21 -9.62 4.85
CA GLY A 8 -2.50 -10.34 4.86
C GLY A 8 -3.40 -10.06 6.07
N THR A 9 -3.12 -9.05 6.89
CA THR A 9 -3.99 -8.68 8.03
C THR A 9 -5.24 -7.90 7.62
N GLY A 10 -5.24 -7.29 6.43
CA GLY A 10 -6.31 -6.42 5.98
C GLY A 10 -6.40 -5.06 6.70
N ASN A 11 -5.49 -4.79 7.65
CA ASN A 11 -5.42 -3.51 8.33
C ASN A 11 -4.56 -2.52 7.53
N ALA A 12 -5.23 -1.71 6.71
CA ALA A 12 -4.58 -0.62 5.99
C ALA A 12 -4.00 0.41 6.97
N HIS A 13 -2.95 1.10 6.54
CA HIS A 13 -2.25 2.07 7.36
C HIS A 13 -1.73 3.22 6.50
N SER A 14 -1.66 4.40 7.10
CA SER A 14 -1.09 5.60 6.51
C SER A 14 -0.32 6.38 7.57
N LEU A 15 0.62 7.21 7.14
CA LEU A 15 1.30 8.19 7.98
C LEU A 15 0.93 9.59 7.50
N THR A 16 0.41 10.41 8.40
CA THR A 16 0.08 11.82 8.14
C THR A 16 0.95 12.71 9.01
N ASN A 17 1.61 13.69 8.40
CA ASN A 17 2.33 14.74 9.14
C ASN A 17 1.38 15.93 9.34
N GLU A 18 0.89 16.12 10.57
CA GLU A 18 0.00 17.22 10.95
C GLU A 18 0.77 18.45 11.50
N THR A 19 2.09 18.52 11.28
CA THR A 19 2.96 19.58 11.80
C THR A 19 3.49 20.49 10.69
N SER A 20 4.19 21.57 11.06
CA SER A 20 4.88 22.45 10.12
C SER A 20 6.31 22.01 9.77
N GLU A 21 6.82 20.98 10.45
CA GLU A 21 8.22 20.55 10.34
C GLU A 21 8.34 19.25 9.56
N ASP A 22 9.52 18.98 9.03
CA ASP A 22 9.80 17.73 8.31
C ASP A 22 9.75 16.51 9.25
N VAL A 23 9.08 15.44 8.78
CA VAL A 23 9.05 14.13 9.44
C VAL A 23 9.81 13.13 8.59
N ILE A 24 10.83 12.50 9.18
CA ILE A 24 11.66 11.48 8.51
C ILE A 24 11.43 10.14 9.20
N TYR A 25 11.07 9.11 8.42
CA TYR A 25 10.98 7.74 8.87
C TYR A 25 11.64 6.79 7.86
N LEU A 26 12.04 5.61 8.34
CA LEU A 26 12.59 4.55 7.50
C LEU A 26 11.50 3.50 7.26
N GLU A 27 11.22 3.21 6.00
CA GLU A 27 10.33 2.13 5.57
C GLU A 27 11.15 0.94 5.08
N ILE A 28 10.77 -0.26 5.50
CA ILE A 28 11.37 -1.51 5.07
C ILE A 28 10.24 -2.47 4.69
N GLY A 29 10.16 -2.79 3.40
CA GLY A 29 9.26 -3.78 2.83
C GLY A 29 10.04 -4.78 1.98
N ASP A 30 9.46 -5.95 1.75
CA ASP A 30 9.95 -6.92 0.79
C ASP A 30 9.58 -6.51 -0.65
N ARG A 31 9.98 -7.33 -1.64
CA ARG A 31 9.64 -7.14 -3.06
C ARG A 31 9.18 -8.46 -3.66
N THR A 32 8.23 -9.09 -2.99
CA THR A 32 7.70 -10.38 -3.41
C THR A 32 6.88 -10.23 -4.69
N GLU A 33 7.08 -11.14 -5.65
CA GLU A 33 6.29 -11.17 -6.88
C GLU A 33 4.84 -11.57 -6.57
N GLY A 34 3.88 -10.98 -7.28
CA GLY A 34 2.46 -11.21 -7.04
C GLY A 34 1.92 -10.48 -5.81
N ASP A 35 2.59 -9.43 -5.36
CA ASP A 35 2.06 -8.58 -4.28
C ASP A 35 0.75 -7.89 -4.69
N GLU A 36 -0.14 -7.71 -3.71
CA GLU A 36 -1.50 -7.19 -3.90
C GLU A 36 -1.79 -6.08 -2.89
N VAL A 37 -2.31 -4.96 -3.39
CA VAL A 37 -2.68 -3.79 -2.58
C VAL A 37 -4.18 -3.54 -2.70
N ASN A 38 -4.85 -3.45 -1.56
CA ASN A 38 -6.25 -3.05 -1.46
C ASN A 38 -6.33 -1.68 -0.79
N TYR A 39 -6.91 -0.70 -1.48
CA TYR A 39 -7.18 0.62 -0.92
C TYR A 39 -8.62 0.60 -0.36
N PRO A 40 -8.82 0.59 0.97
CA PRO A 40 -10.17 0.43 1.52
C PRO A 40 -11.07 1.63 1.25
N ASP A 41 -10.51 2.84 1.28
CA ASP A 41 -11.26 4.10 1.17
C ASP A 41 -11.60 4.48 -0.28
N ASP A 42 -10.85 3.96 -1.25
CA ASP A 42 -11.03 4.22 -2.68
C ASP A 42 -11.53 2.98 -3.41
N ASP A 43 -12.24 3.12 -4.53
CA ASP A 43 -12.52 1.98 -5.42
C ASP A 43 -11.27 1.63 -6.26
N LEU A 44 -10.21 1.20 -5.58
CA LEU A 44 -8.90 0.96 -6.16
C LEU A 44 -8.24 -0.28 -5.55
N ARG A 45 -7.57 -1.04 -6.41
CA ARG A 45 -6.62 -2.08 -6.05
C ARG A 45 -5.44 -2.08 -7.00
N ALA A 46 -4.30 -2.60 -6.56
CA ALA A 46 -3.11 -2.76 -7.39
C ALA A 46 -2.55 -4.19 -7.27
N ASN A 47 -2.07 -4.74 -8.39
CA ASN A 47 -1.39 -6.03 -8.43
C ASN A 47 0.01 -5.84 -9.02
N PHE A 48 1.03 -6.44 -8.43
CA PHE A 48 2.39 -6.39 -8.94
C PHE A 48 2.63 -7.53 -9.94
N ILE A 49 2.60 -7.23 -11.23
CA ILE A 49 2.65 -8.20 -12.33
C ILE A 49 3.80 -7.83 -13.27
N GLY A 50 4.73 -8.76 -13.50
CA GLY A 50 5.81 -8.57 -14.47
C GLY A 50 6.73 -7.39 -14.17
N GLY A 51 6.92 -7.05 -12.90
CA GLY A 51 7.78 -5.94 -12.47
C GLY A 51 7.09 -4.57 -12.47
N ALA A 52 5.77 -4.52 -12.69
CA ALA A 52 5.00 -3.28 -12.71
C ALA A 52 3.71 -3.39 -11.89
N TRP A 53 3.26 -2.25 -11.36
CA TRP A 53 1.95 -2.14 -10.73
C TRP A 53 0.85 -2.00 -11.78
N VAL A 54 -0.16 -2.86 -11.70
CA VAL A 54 -1.37 -2.81 -12.52
C VAL A 54 -2.56 -2.44 -11.64
N PHE A 55 -3.17 -1.29 -11.94
CA PHE A 55 -4.30 -0.73 -11.17
C PHE A 55 -5.64 -1.12 -11.78
N SER A 56 -6.64 -1.33 -10.93
CA SER A 56 -8.01 -1.63 -11.33
C SER A 56 -8.99 -1.16 -10.25
N HIS A 57 -10.26 -1.03 -10.64
CA HIS A 57 -11.38 -0.96 -9.70
C HIS A 57 -11.50 -2.28 -8.91
N LYS A 58 -12.23 -2.26 -7.79
CA LYS A 58 -12.40 -3.46 -6.94
C LYS A 58 -13.14 -4.59 -7.65
N ASP A 59 -13.98 -4.26 -8.64
CA ASP A 59 -14.66 -5.24 -9.50
C ASP A 59 -13.76 -5.84 -10.60
N GLY A 60 -12.55 -5.31 -10.77
CA GLY A 60 -11.55 -5.74 -11.74
C GLY A 60 -11.60 -5.04 -13.09
N THR A 61 -12.48 -4.07 -13.30
CA THR A 61 -12.40 -3.18 -14.46
C THR A 61 -11.11 -2.35 -14.41
N PRO A 62 -10.42 -2.13 -15.55
CA PRO A 62 -9.20 -1.31 -15.58
C PRO A 62 -9.48 0.12 -15.08
N PHE A 63 -8.51 0.68 -14.36
CA PHE A 63 -8.52 2.09 -13.97
C PHE A 63 -8.03 2.98 -15.11
#